data_AF-A0A4U9VYM7-F1
#
_entry.id   AF-A0A4U9VYM7-F1
#
_cell.length_a   1.000
_cell.length_b   1.000
_cell.length_c   1.000
_cell.angle_alpha   90.00
_cell.angle_beta   90.00
_cell.angle_gamma   90.00
#
_symmetry.space_group_name_H-M   'P 1'
#
loop_
_entity.id
_entity.type
_entity.pdbx_description
1 polymer ?
#
loop_
_entity_poly.entity_id
_entity_poly.type
_entity_poly.pdbx_seq_one_letter_code
_entity_poly.pdbx_strand_id
1 'polypeptide(L)'
;MKTLLTSIYFIVFLGFTMQSQAQTKEETIGWLKEKLSNNIMGRHNDPERFTEIRLMSVDEYKIVFVFKFKNYANEMKNMKEVLPISISSIDENGHFKYSDKVCQTTYDGNTKFENMSWLTIAPLEENIRARIEKALKHLTSIRPKIQETF
;
A
#
# COMPACT_ATOMS: atom_id res chain seq x y z
N MET A 1 -45.70 -28.90 34.91
CA MET A 1 -44.57 -29.50 34.16
C MET A 1 -44.89 -29.53 32.67
N LYS A 2 -44.53 -28.47 31.93
CA LYS A 2 -44.38 -28.42 30.48
C LYS A 2 -43.24 -27.42 30.21
N THR A 3 -42.02 -27.81 30.57
CA THR A 3 -40.92 -28.03 29.59
C THR A 3 -40.58 -26.74 28.85
N LEU A 4 -39.95 -25.73 29.47
CA LEU A 4 -38.54 -25.67 29.90
C LEU A 4 -37.48 -26.05 28.83
N LEU A 5 -37.89 -26.27 27.58
CA LEU A 5 -37.00 -26.75 26.49
C LEU A 5 -36.86 -25.78 25.31
N THR A 6 -37.59 -24.67 25.28
CA THR A 6 -37.59 -23.76 24.11
C THR A 6 -36.55 -22.64 24.17
N SER A 7 -35.85 -22.48 25.30
CA SER A 7 -34.99 -21.29 25.52
C SER A 7 -33.49 -21.54 25.35
N ILE A 8 -33.06 -22.77 25.05
CA ILE A 8 -31.62 -23.12 24.98
C ILE A 8 -31.03 -22.98 23.57
N TYR A 9 -31.85 -22.84 22.52
CA TYR A 9 -31.34 -22.69 21.14
C TYR A 9 -30.89 -21.27 20.77
N PHE A 10 -31.16 -20.26 21.60
CA PHE A 10 -30.72 -18.88 21.32
C PHE A 10 -29.32 -18.54 21.86
N ILE A 11 -28.74 -19.40 22.70
CA ILE A 11 -27.44 -19.11 23.36
C ILE A 11 -26.26 -19.73 22.58
N VAL A 12 -26.49 -20.72 21.72
CA VAL A 12 -25.40 -21.37 20.96
C VAL A 12 -24.98 -20.57 19.71
N PHE A 13 -25.80 -19.62 19.23
CA PHE A 13 -25.46 -18.80 18.05
C PHE A 13 -24.79 -17.45 18.36
N LEU A 14 -24.74 -17.04 19.63
CA LEU A 14 -24.04 -15.82 20.09
C LEU A 14 -22.63 -16.12 20.60
N GLY A 15 -22.20 -17.39 20.57
CA GLY A 15 -20.90 -17.87 21.06
C GLY A 15 -19.76 -17.80 20.04
N PHE A 16 -20.02 -17.50 18.77
CA PHE A 16 -18.97 -17.01 17.87
C PHE A 16 -18.73 -15.55 18.19
N THR A 17 -18.08 -15.39 19.34
CA THR A 17 -17.29 -14.22 19.67
C THR A 17 -16.73 -13.63 18.38
N MET A 18 -17.01 -12.35 18.19
CA MET A 18 -16.19 -11.45 17.40
C MET A 18 -14.77 -11.50 17.97
N GLN A 19 -14.05 -12.60 17.76
CA GLN A 19 -12.62 -12.53 17.61
C GLN A 19 -12.46 -11.75 16.31
N SER A 20 -12.35 -10.43 16.46
CA SER A 20 -11.66 -9.56 15.50
C SER A 20 -10.31 -10.23 15.27
N GLN A 21 -10.25 -11.21 14.37
CA GLN A 21 -9.00 -11.79 13.91
C GLN A 21 -8.27 -10.60 13.33
N ALA A 22 -7.09 -10.30 13.89
CA ALA A 22 -6.24 -9.28 13.34
C ALA A 22 -6.09 -9.56 11.83
N GLN A 23 -6.30 -8.54 11.01
CA GLN A 23 -6.25 -8.67 9.56
C GLN A 23 -4.95 -9.40 9.17
N THR A 24 -5.09 -10.49 8.42
CA THR A 24 -3.95 -11.32 8.02
C THR A 24 -3.04 -10.59 7.04
N LYS A 25 -1.80 -11.06 6.92
CA LYS A 25 -0.83 -10.54 5.95
C LYS A 25 -1.39 -10.58 4.53
N GLU A 26 -1.99 -11.69 4.16
CA GLU A 26 -2.55 -11.95 2.83
C GLU A 26 -3.74 -11.04 2.54
N GLU A 27 -4.63 -10.83 3.52
CA GLU A 27 -5.75 -9.88 3.40
C GLU A 27 -5.25 -8.43 3.28
N THR A 28 -4.24 -8.04 4.06
CA THR A 28 -3.65 -6.69 3.95
C THR A 28 -3.00 -6.47 2.59
N ILE A 29 -2.23 -7.45 2.08
CA ILE A 29 -1.64 -7.38 0.73
C ILE A 29 -2.71 -7.32 -0.34
N GLY A 30 -3.76 -8.15 -0.24
CA GLY A 30 -4.88 -8.15 -1.18
C GLY A 30 -5.59 -6.80 -1.24
N TRP A 31 -5.90 -6.24 -0.07
CA TRP A 31 -6.51 -4.92 0.05
C TRP A 31 -5.61 -3.80 -0.49
N LEU A 32 -4.31 -3.82 -0.19
CA LEU A 32 -3.35 -2.85 -0.72
C LEU A 32 -3.27 -2.92 -2.25
N LYS A 33 -3.30 -4.12 -2.84
CA LYS A 33 -3.31 -4.28 -4.31
C LYS A 33 -4.52 -3.62 -4.93
N GLU A 34 -5.72 -3.86 -4.40
CA GLU A 34 -6.95 -3.24 -4.87
C GLU A 34 -6.84 -1.71 -4.77
N LYS A 35 -6.50 -1.19 -3.58
CA LYS A 35 -6.52 0.25 -3.32
C LYS A 35 -5.45 1.01 -4.08
N LEU A 36 -4.23 0.51 -4.13
CA LEU A 36 -3.15 1.16 -4.88
C LEU A 36 -3.40 1.11 -6.40
N SER A 37 -4.05 0.08 -6.93
CA SER A 37 -4.40 0.03 -8.35
C SER A 37 -5.42 1.10 -8.75
N ASN A 38 -6.32 1.46 -7.82
CA ASN A 38 -7.43 2.38 -8.10
C ASN A 38 -7.16 3.83 -7.66
N ASN A 39 -6.20 4.06 -6.77
CA ASN A 39 -6.00 5.36 -6.13
C ASN A 39 -4.60 5.95 -6.40
N ILE A 40 -3.77 5.35 -7.25
CA ILE A 40 -2.45 5.92 -7.57
C ILE A 40 -2.53 6.82 -8.81
N MET A 41 -1.85 7.96 -8.74
CA MET A 41 -1.73 8.92 -9.83
C MET A 41 -0.28 9.45 -9.94
N GLY A 42 -0.03 10.23 -11.00
CA GLY A 42 1.18 11.03 -11.12
C GLY A 42 1.28 12.10 -10.04
N ARG A 43 2.41 12.81 -10.00
CA ARG A 43 2.62 13.88 -9.03
C ARG A 43 1.47 14.89 -9.10
N HIS A 44 0.94 15.30 -7.94
CA HIS A 44 -0.25 16.15 -7.85
C HIS A 44 -0.17 17.42 -8.71
N ASN A 45 1.01 18.05 -8.77
CA ASN A 45 1.22 19.29 -9.52
C ASN A 45 1.51 19.09 -11.01
N ASP A 46 1.64 17.84 -11.47
CA ASP A 46 2.02 17.52 -12.85
C ASP A 46 1.46 16.16 -13.31
N PRO A 47 0.13 15.93 -13.19
CA PRO A 47 -0.45 14.62 -13.40
C PRO A 47 -0.32 14.14 -14.85
N GLU A 48 -0.37 15.06 -15.83
CA GLU A 48 -0.32 14.75 -17.26
C GLU A 48 1.04 14.20 -17.71
N ARG A 49 2.10 14.44 -16.93
CA ARG A 49 3.41 13.88 -17.23
C ARG A 49 3.55 12.42 -16.92
N PHE A 50 2.64 11.84 -16.14
CA PHE A 50 2.68 10.45 -15.74
C PHE A 50 1.55 9.71 -16.42
N THR A 51 1.88 8.72 -17.24
CA THR A 51 0.90 7.92 -17.98
C THR A 51 1.18 6.44 -17.82
N GLU A 52 0.19 5.60 -18.16
CA GLU A 52 0.31 4.15 -18.12
C GLU A 52 0.81 3.60 -16.77
N ILE A 53 0.37 4.22 -15.67
CA ILE A 53 0.74 3.80 -14.32
C ILE A 53 0.10 2.45 -14.03
N ARG A 54 0.94 1.47 -13.66
CA ARG A 54 0.52 0.10 -13.33
C ARG A 54 1.20 -0.37 -12.07
N LEU A 55 0.39 -0.94 -11.17
CA LEU A 55 0.88 -1.70 -10.04
C LEU A 55 1.32 -3.09 -10.52
N MET A 56 2.59 -3.41 -10.39
CA MET A 56 3.14 -4.71 -10.78
C MET A 56 3.06 -5.73 -9.64
N SER A 57 3.40 -5.31 -8.43
CA SER A 57 3.39 -6.20 -7.27
C SER A 57 3.27 -5.43 -5.95
N VAL A 58 2.71 -6.12 -4.96
CA VAL A 58 2.77 -5.77 -3.54
C VAL A 58 3.11 -7.05 -2.81
N ASP A 59 4.16 -7.01 -2.00
CA ASP A 59 4.58 -8.07 -1.11
C ASP A 59 4.91 -7.51 0.29
N GLU A 60 5.39 -8.35 1.19
CA GLU A 60 5.70 -8.01 2.58
C GLU A 60 6.97 -7.13 2.77
N TYR A 61 7.65 -6.77 1.69
CA TYR A 61 8.84 -5.90 1.72
C TYR A 61 8.68 -4.66 0.86
N LYS A 62 8.02 -4.77 -0.30
CA LYS A 62 7.96 -3.70 -1.29
C LYS A 62 6.68 -3.67 -2.12
N ILE A 63 6.43 -2.48 -2.65
CA ILE A 63 5.47 -2.20 -3.72
C ILE A 63 6.28 -1.86 -4.98
N VAL A 64 5.83 -2.34 -6.13
CA VAL A 64 6.48 -2.06 -7.42
C VAL A 64 5.48 -1.46 -8.39
N PHE A 65 5.79 -0.27 -8.88
CA PHE A 65 5.07 0.40 -9.96
C PHE A 65 5.92 0.47 -11.22
N VAL A 66 5.25 0.42 -12.36
CA VAL A 66 5.81 0.83 -13.65
C VAL A 66 4.91 1.89 -14.26
N PHE A 67 5.50 2.88 -14.91
CA PHE A 67 4.77 3.98 -15.52
C PHE A 67 5.62 4.64 -16.60
N LYS A 68 5.01 5.51 -17.39
CA LYS A 68 5.71 6.40 -18.30
C LYS A 68 5.74 7.81 -17.74
N PHE A 69 6.89 8.47 -17.88
CA PHE A 69 7.08 9.85 -17.47
C PHE A 69 7.55 10.70 -18.66
N LYS A 70 6.89 11.82 -18.90
CA LYS A 70 7.28 12.80 -19.90
C LYS A 70 8.28 13.79 -19.30
N ASN A 71 9.54 13.75 -19.73
CA ASN A 71 10.57 14.66 -19.20
C ASN A 71 10.37 16.11 -19.70
N TYR A 72 11.23 17.04 -19.24
CA TYR A 72 11.18 18.44 -19.67
C TYR A 72 11.49 18.66 -21.16
N ALA A 73 12.12 17.69 -21.82
CA ALA A 73 12.36 17.69 -23.26
C ALA A 73 11.18 17.06 -24.05
N ASN A 74 10.04 16.80 -23.40
CA ASN A 74 8.87 16.13 -23.95
C ASN A 74 9.08 14.67 -24.40
N GLU A 75 10.16 14.03 -23.97
CA GLU A 75 10.43 12.62 -24.25
C GLU A 75 9.72 11.74 -23.23
N MET A 76 9.06 10.68 -23.72
CA MET A 76 8.47 9.66 -22.86
C MET A 76 9.54 8.67 -22.40
N LYS A 77 9.67 8.48 -21.09
CA LYS A 77 10.59 7.56 -20.45
C LYS A 77 9.81 6.47 -19.73
N ASN A 78 10.20 5.22 -19.91
CA ASN A 78 9.70 4.13 -19.08
C ASN A 78 10.39 4.20 -17.71
N MET A 79 9.59 4.20 -16.65
CA MET A 79 10.05 4.26 -15.28
C MET A 79 9.57 3.04 -14.51
N LYS A 80 10.41 2.59 -13.59
CA LYS A 80 10.05 1.60 -12.56
C LYS A 80 10.38 2.22 -11.21
N GLU A 81 9.40 2.19 -10.31
CA GLU A 81 9.57 2.64 -8.93
C GLU A 81 9.36 1.47 -7.98
N VAL A 82 10.31 1.26 -7.07
CA VAL A 82 10.25 0.23 -6.02
C VAL A 82 10.23 0.94 -4.68
N LEU A 83 9.12 0.78 -3.97
CA LEU A 83 8.83 1.44 -2.70
C LEU A 83 8.89 0.41 -1.57
N PRO A 84 9.79 0.55 -0.59
CA PRO A 84 9.72 -0.28 0.63
C PRO A 84 8.38 -0.05 1.35
N ILE A 85 7.78 -1.10 1.92
CA ILE A 85 6.51 -0.94 2.67
C ILE A 85 6.69 -0.19 4.00
N SER A 86 7.91 -0.15 4.53
CA SER A 86 8.25 0.50 5.80
C SER A 86 8.38 2.01 5.61
N ILE A 87 7.24 2.65 5.39
CA ILE A 87 7.11 4.11 5.24
C ILE A 87 7.15 4.80 6.60
N SER A 88 7.62 6.05 6.62
CA SER A 88 7.50 6.93 7.78
C SER A 88 6.09 7.52 7.88
N SER A 89 5.58 8.04 6.75
CA SER A 89 4.26 8.65 6.63
C SER A 89 3.80 8.76 5.18
N ILE A 90 2.56 9.17 4.98
CA ILE A 90 2.05 9.69 3.71
C ILE A 90 1.78 11.18 3.88
N ASP A 91 2.33 12.02 3.00
CA ASP A 91 2.16 13.47 3.12
C ASP A 91 0.80 13.98 2.61
N GLU A 92 0.56 15.28 2.76
CA GLU A 92 -0.68 15.94 2.34
C GLU A 92 -0.92 15.89 0.82
N ASN A 93 0.11 15.63 0.02
CA ASN A 93 0.01 15.45 -1.44
C ASN A 93 -0.16 13.98 -1.83
N GLY A 94 -0.10 13.06 -0.86
CA GLY A 94 -0.23 11.63 -1.06
C GLY A 94 1.08 10.92 -1.39
N HIS A 95 2.24 11.56 -1.21
CA HIS A 95 3.53 10.91 -1.40
C HIS A 95 3.86 9.97 -0.23
N PHE A 96 4.43 8.81 -0.55
CA PHE A 96 5.05 7.96 0.46
C PHE A 96 6.37 8.59 0.90
N LYS A 97 6.54 8.81 2.21
CA LYS A 97 7.74 9.43 2.80
C LYS A 97 8.57 8.40 3.56
N TYR A 98 9.89 8.58 3.51
CA TYR A 98 10.87 7.74 4.18
C TYR A 98 11.88 8.59 4.94
N SER A 99 12.46 8.04 6.01
CA SER A 99 13.56 8.65 6.76
C SER A 99 14.84 8.73 5.93
N ASP A 100 15.07 7.71 5.10
CA ASP A 100 16.28 7.52 4.32
C ASP A 100 15.97 7.44 2.82
N LYS A 101 17.02 7.54 2.00
CA LYS A 101 16.91 7.39 0.55
C LYS A 101 16.79 5.92 0.16
N VAL A 102 15.57 5.40 0.20
CA VAL A 102 15.27 3.97 -0.02
C VAL A 102 14.24 3.70 -1.12
N CYS A 103 13.53 4.74 -1.59
CA CYS A 103 12.70 4.65 -2.78
C CYS A 103 13.61 4.52 -4.00
N GLN A 104 13.48 3.43 -4.75
CA GLN A 104 14.31 3.17 -5.92
C GLN A 104 13.54 3.50 -7.20
N THR A 105 14.01 4.49 -7.94
CA THR A 105 13.47 4.88 -9.24
C THR A 105 14.46 4.54 -10.34
N THR A 106 14.05 3.75 -11.33
CA THR A 106 14.89 3.32 -12.45
C THR A 106 14.31 3.80 -13.78
N TYR A 107 15.14 4.44 -14.60
CA TYR A 107 14.81 4.89 -15.96
C TYR A 107 16.10 4.98 -16.79
N ASP A 108 16.03 4.67 -18.09
CA ASP A 108 17.19 4.73 -19.00
C ASP A 108 18.46 4.02 -18.47
N GLY A 109 18.29 2.86 -17.81
CA GLY A 109 19.39 2.10 -17.21
C GLY A 109 20.02 2.72 -15.96
N ASN A 110 19.55 3.89 -15.53
CA ASN A 110 20.01 4.59 -14.34
C ASN A 110 19.05 4.34 -13.18
N THR A 111 19.60 4.10 -12.00
CA THR A 111 18.84 3.96 -10.75
C THR A 111 19.18 5.10 -9.80
N LYS A 112 18.13 5.74 -9.27
CA LYS A 112 18.21 6.77 -8.23
C LYS A 112 17.53 6.29 -6.96
N PHE A 113 18.03 6.77 -5.83
CA PHE A 113 17.47 6.53 -4.52
C PHE A 113 16.99 7.83 -3.89
N GLU A 114 15.74 7.85 -3.47
CA GLU A 114 15.06 9.03 -2.94
C GLU A 114 14.35 8.70 -1.62
N ASN A 115 14.07 9.72 -0.81
CA ASN A 115 13.35 9.56 0.45
C ASN A 115 11.83 9.76 0.29
N MET A 116 11.34 9.75 -0.96
CA MET A 116 9.96 9.99 -1.29
C MET A 116 9.59 9.31 -2.62
N SER A 117 8.33 8.90 -2.77
CA SER A 117 7.80 8.41 -4.04
C SER A 117 7.57 9.53 -5.06
N TRP A 118 7.67 9.20 -6.35
CA TRP A 118 7.25 10.03 -7.47
C TRP A 118 5.74 10.01 -7.65
N LEU A 119 5.15 8.82 -7.52
CA LEU A 119 3.71 8.62 -7.59
C LEU A 119 3.05 9.06 -6.27
N THR A 120 1.79 9.47 -6.37
CA THR A 120 0.99 9.92 -5.21
C THR A 120 -0.31 9.13 -5.11
N ILE A 121 -0.87 9.09 -3.91
CA ILE A 121 -2.21 8.61 -3.66
C ILE A 121 -3.21 9.75 -3.90
N ALA A 122 -4.04 9.54 -4.92
CA ALA A 122 -5.21 10.32 -5.24
C ALA A 122 -6.25 10.25 -4.10
N PRO A 123 -6.83 11.37 -3.66
CA PRO A 123 -7.88 11.38 -2.64
C PRO A 123 -9.26 11.05 -3.25
N LEU A 124 -9.39 9.91 -3.94
CA LEU A 124 -10.64 9.49 -4.60
C LEU A 124 -11.62 8.80 -3.65
N GLU A 125 -11.12 8.26 -2.54
CA GLU A 125 -11.90 7.68 -1.45
C GLU A 125 -11.66 8.45 -0.15
N GLU A 126 -12.68 8.52 0.71
CA GLU A 126 -12.56 9.16 2.02
C GLU A 126 -11.44 8.50 2.85
N ASN A 127 -10.56 9.33 3.41
CA ASN A 127 -9.45 8.93 4.28
C ASN A 127 -8.51 7.87 3.68
N ILE A 128 -8.46 7.72 2.35
CA ILE A 128 -7.72 6.64 1.69
C ILE A 128 -6.22 6.66 2.00
N ARG A 129 -5.62 7.84 2.08
CA ARG A 129 -4.20 8.02 2.43
C ARG A 129 -3.91 7.48 3.83
N ALA A 130 -4.70 7.88 4.82
CA ALA A 130 -4.55 7.41 6.20
C ALA A 130 -4.78 5.89 6.32
N ARG A 131 -5.75 5.35 5.57
CA ARG A 131 -6.05 3.91 5.55
C ARG A 131 -4.92 3.10 4.91
N ILE A 132 -4.35 3.57 3.80
CA ILE A 132 -3.18 2.97 3.15
C ILE A 132 -1.96 3.05 4.07
N GLU A 133 -1.71 4.19 4.71
CA GLU A 133 -0.61 4.34 5.66
C GLU A 133 -0.72 3.34 6.81
N LYS A 134 -1.91 3.21 7.40
CA LYS A 134 -2.19 2.24 8.47
C LYS A 134 -1.95 0.80 8.00
N ALA A 135 -2.42 0.45 6.81
CA ALA A 135 -2.23 -0.88 6.24
C ALA A 135 -0.75 -1.21 6.00
N LEU A 136 0.04 -0.26 5.51
CA LEU A 136 1.49 -0.45 5.31
C LEU A 136 2.25 -0.59 6.63
N LYS A 137 1.89 0.21 7.64
CA LYS A 137 2.47 0.11 8.98
C LYS A 137 2.11 -1.22 9.65
N HIS A 138 0.87 -1.69 9.49
CA HIS A 138 0.46 -3.03 9.94
C HIS A 138 1.23 -4.13 9.23
N LEU A 139 1.35 -4.07 7.90
CA LEU A 139 2.11 -5.05 7.13
C LEU A 139 3.59 -5.09 7.54
N THR A 140 4.16 -3.93 7.85
CA THR A 140 5.54 -3.80 8.35
C THR A 140 5.72 -4.41 9.74
N SER A 141 4.72 -4.36 10.63
CA SER A 141 4.83 -4.92 11.98
C SER A 141 4.71 -6.44 12.01
N ILE A 142 4.06 -7.04 11.02
CA ILE A 142 3.82 -8.49 10.94
C ILE A 142 4.74 -9.22 9.95
N ARG A 143 5.55 -8.50 9.16
CA ARG A 143 6.47 -9.14 8.20
C ARG A 143 7.57 -9.94 8.92
N PRO A 144 8.09 -11.02 8.32
CA PRO A 144 9.27 -11.71 8.84
C PRO A 144 10.45 -10.72 8.96
N LYS A 145 11.15 -10.76 10.09
CA LYS A 145 12.43 -10.05 10.20
C LYS A 145 13.44 -10.75 9.30
N ILE A 146 14.18 -9.98 8.51
CA ILE A 146 15.36 -10.50 7.81
C ILE A 146 16.31 -10.95 8.93
N GLN A 147 16.62 -12.25 8.99
CA GLN A 147 17.70 -12.72 9.85
C GLN A 147 18.99 -12.16 9.28
N GLU A 148 19.57 -11.17 9.97
CA GLU A 148 20.95 -10.77 9.70
C GLU A 148 21.84 -11.95 10.08
N THR A 149 22.42 -12.59 9.07
CA THR A 149 23.55 -13.50 9.26
C THR A 149 24.79 -12.61 9.30
N PHE A 150 25.29 -12.39 10.53
CA PHE A 150 26.59 -11.77 10.77
C PHE A 150 27.72 -12.75 10.45
#